data_AF-A0A810NB39-F1
#
_entry.id   AF-A0A810NB39-F1
#
_cell.length_a   1.000
_cell.length_b   1.000
_cell.length_c   1.000
_cell.angle_alpha   90.00
_cell.angle_beta   90.00
_cell.angle_gamma   90.00
#
_symmetry.space_group_name_H-M   'P 1'
#
loop_
_entity.id
_entity.type
_entity.pdbx_description
1 polymer ?
#
loop_
_entity_poly.entity_id
_entity_poly.type
_entity_poly.pdbx_seq_one_letter_code
_entity_poly.pdbx_strand_id
1 'polypeptide(L)'
;MQLSTLPRMPELGRADRRQSIADLMRSALASTDLRSSVAPDIALVALRNLVAKVLAAADDDLPLVIDSDVLGDVYGFAAMVNKSVAPAHPARRPNDRSISAPELAKRLHDRLPGFAARRTELLAQLDATYPTGR
;
A
#
# COMPACT_ATOMS: atom_id res chain seq x y z
N MET A 1 21.25 -33.56 28.87
CA MET A 1 20.33 -32.45 28.56
C MET A 1 20.02 -32.52 27.08
N GLN A 2 18.80 -32.90 26.69
CA GLN A 2 18.38 -32.91 25.30
C GLN A 2 17.91 -31.51 24.92
N LEU A 3 18.58 -30.88 23.95
CA LEU A 3 18.11 -29.67 23.31
C LEU A 3 16.98 -30.09 22.37
N SER A 4 15.74 -29.81 22.76
CA SER A 4 14.57 -29.99 21.91
C SER A 4 14.74 -29.14 20.65
N THR A 5 14.98 -29.81 19.52
CA THR A 5 14.92 -29.21 18.19
C THR A 5 13.47 -28.75 17.97
N LEU A 6 13.22 -27.44 18.11
CA LEU A 6 11.95 -26.86 17.70
C LEU A 6 11.71 -27.21 16.22
N PRO A 7 10.47 -27.58 15.83
CA PRO A 7 10.16 -27.76 14.42
C PRO A 7 10.40 -26.43 13.72
N ARG A 8 11.39 -26.39 12.82
CA ARG A 8 11.54 -25.28 11.87
C ARG A 8 10.22 -25.17 11.13
N MET A 9 9.48 -24.08 11.33
CA MET A 9 8.38 -23.74 10.44
C MET A 9 8.95 -23.75 9.01
N PRO A 10 8.25 -24.34 8.03
CA PRO A 10 8.73 -24.33 6.65
C PRO A 10 8.94 -22.87 6.24
N GLU A 11 10.17 -22.50 5.90
CA GLU A 11 10.42 -21.25 5.21
C GLU A 11 9.61 -21.30 3.92
N LEU A 12 8.56 -20.49 3.83
CA LEU A 12 7.78 -20.36 2.61
C LEU A 12 8.75 -20.12 1.46
N GLY A 13 8.55 -20.86 0.36
CA GLY A 13 9.34 -20.67 -0.85
C GLY A 13 9.20 -19.23 -1.34
N ARG A 14 10.18 -18.74 -2.10
CA ARG A 14 10.18 -17.36 -2.63
C ARG A 14 8.88 -17.01 -3.38
N ALA A 15 8.27 -18.00 -4.04
CA ALA A 15 6.99 -17.87 -4.73
C ALA A 15 5.80 -17.71 -3.76
N ASP A 16 5.75 -18.50 -2.69
CA ASP A 16 4.67 -18.46 -1.70
C ASP A 16 4.69 -17.14 -0.91
N ARG A 17 5.88 -16.62 -0.60
CA ARG A 17 6.02 -15.28 0.01
C ARG A 17 5.53 -14.18 -0.92
N ARG A 18 5.90 -14.22 -2.21
CA ARG A 18 5.39 -13.25 -3.20
C ARG A 18 3.87 -13.28 -3.29
N GLN A 19 3.27 -14.47 -3.28
CA GLN A 19 1.82 -14.61 -3.27
C GLN A 19 1.22 -14.02 -1.99
N SER A 20 1.79 -14.30 -0.82
CA SER A 20 1.31 -13.75 0.45
C SER A 20 1.38 -12.22 0.48
N ILE A 21 2.47 -11.62 0.01
CA ILE A 21 2.61 -10.16 -0.09
C ILE A 21 1.59 -9.60 -1.10
N ALA A 22 1.42 -10.25 -2.25
CA ALA A 22 0.43 -9.87 -3.25
C ALA A 22 -0.98 -9.87 -2.67
N ASP A 23 -1.34 -10.87 -1.86
CA ASP A 23 -2.64 -10.97 -1.21
C ASP A 23 -2.87 -9.85 -0.18
N LEU A 24 -1.85 -9.50 0.60
CA LEU A 24 -1.90 -8.37 1.54
C LEU A 24 -2.07 -7.03 0.81
N MET A 25 -1.27 -6.80 -0.23
CA MET A 25 -1.35 -5.59 -1.06
C MET A 25 -2.68 -5.48 -1.81
N ARG A 26 -3.19 -6.60 -2.34
CA ARG A 26 -4.51 -6.70 -2.95
C ARG A 26 -5.60 -6.31 -1.97
N SER A 27 -5.58 -6.88 -0.77
CA SER A 27 -6.55 -6.57 0.29
C SER A 27 -6.52 -5.09 0.66
N ALA A 28 -5.33 -4.48 0.74
CA ALA A 28 -5.16 -3.06 0.99
C ALA A 28 -5.80 -2.21 -0.14
N LEU A 29 -5.52 -2.51 -1.40
CA LEU A 29 -6.08 -1.79 -2.56
C LEU A 29 -7.60 -1.98 -2.67
N ALA A 30 -8.10 -3.21 -2.53
CA ALA A 30 -9.51 -3.54 -2.65
C ALA A 30 -10.36 -2.87 -1.56
N SER A 31 -9.84 -2.80 -0.32
CA SER A 31 -10.53 -2.18 0.82
C SER A 31 -10.48 -0.65 0.84
N THR A 32 -9.75 -0.01 -0.09
CA THR A 32 -9.61 1.45 -0.13
C THR A 32 -10.66 2.07 -1.05
N ASP A 33 -11.70 2.67 -0.46
CA ASP A 33 -12.74 3.41 -1.20
C ASP A 33 -12.30 4.84 -1.52
N LEU A 34 -12.19 5.14 -2.82
CA LEU A 34 -11.78 6.45 -3.36
C LEU A 34 -12.80 7.02 -4.35
N ARG A 35 -14.08 6.62 -4.25
CA ARG A 35 -15.14 7.17 -5.11
C ARG A 35 -15.26 8.70 -4.94
N SER A 36 -15.61 9.41 -6.00
CA SER A 36 -15.75 10.87 -6.01
C SER A 36 -16.82 11.41 -5.05
N SER A 37 -17.79 10.58 -4.67
CA SER A 37 -18.83 10.91 -3.69
C SER A 37 -18.36 10.81 -2.23
N VAL A 38 -17.17 10.30 -1.97
CA VAL A 38 -16.62 10.13 -0.61
C VAL A 38 -16.17 11.48 -0.06
N ALA A 39 -16.53 11.77 1.19
CA ALA A 39 -16.10 12.99 1.85
C ALA A 39 -14.56 13.08 1.91
N PRO A 40 -13.95 14.26 1.70
CA PRO A 40 -12.48 14.38 1.58
C PRO A 40 -11.69 13.86 2.79
N ASP A 41 -12.23 14.01 3.99
CA ASP A 41 -11.66 13.53 5.24
C ASP A 41 -11.67 12.00 5.34
N ILE A 42 -12.77 11.37 4.92
CA ILE A 42 -12.90 9.91 4.82
C ILE A 42 -11.89 9.38 3.79
N ALA A 43 -11.77 10.03 2.64
CA ALA A 43 -10.81 9.65 1.61
C ALA A 43 -9.35 9.77 2.11
N LEU A 44 -9.03 10.81 2.88
CA LEU A 44 -7.72 10.96 3.51
C LEU A 44 -7.41 9.81 4.48
N VAL A 45 -8.37 9.40 5.30
CA VAL A 45 -8.21 8.25 6.21
C VAL A 45 -8.00 6.96 5.41
N ALA A 46 -8.80 6.73 4.37
CA ALA A 46 -8.67 5.56 3.50
C ALA A 46 -7.27 5.48 2.86
N LEU A 47 -6.77 6.59 2.32
CA LEU A 47 -5.43 6.67 1.73
C LEU A 47 -4.32 6.43 2.76
N ARG A 48 -4.44 6.93 3.99
CA ARG A 48 -3.48 6.65 5.07
C ARG A 48 -3.47 5.17 5.46
N ASN A 49 -4.64 4.56 5.53
CA ASN A 49 -4.76 3.13 5.83
C ASN A 49 -4.17 2.27 4.71
N LEU A 50 -4.39 2.64 3.44
CA LEU A 50 -3.76 2.00 2.29
C LEU A 50 -2.23 2.02 2.43
N VAL A 51 -1.66 3.20 2.68
CA VAL A 51 -0.21 3.38 2.84
C VAL A 51 0.32 2.50 3.96
N ALA A 52 -0.29 2.55 5.15
CA ALA A 52 0.16 1.77 6.29
C ALA A 52 0.18 0.27 5.99
N LYS A 53 -0.89 -0.27 5.38
CA LYS A 53 -0.99 -1.69 5.04
C LYS A 53 0.04 -2.12 3.99
N VAL A 54 0.21 -1.34 2.91
CA VAL A 54 1.15 -1.69 1.83
C VAL A 54 2.60 -1.61 2.32
N LEU A 55 2.95 -0.57 3.09
CA LEU A 55 4.30 -0.45 3.63
C LEU A 55 4.60 -1.54 4.66
N ALA A 56 3.65 -1.89 5.53
CA ALA A 56 3.82 -3.00 6.48
C ALA A 56 3.99 -4.35 5.76
N ALA A 57 3.21 -4.60 4.70
CA ALA A 57 3.35 -5.83 3.90
C ALA A 57 4.71 -5.93 3.17
N ALA A 58 5.36 -4.80 2.92
CA ALA A 58 6.67 -4.76 2.27
C ALA A 58 7.84 -4.76 3.25
N ASP A 59 7.64 -4.35 4.52
CA ASP A 59 8.73 -4.15 5.49
C ASP A 59 9.47 -5.46 5.80
N ASP A 60 8.73 -6.58 5.87
CA ASP A 60 9.27 -7.90 6.18
C ASP A 60 10.09 -8.50 5.01
N ASP A 61 9.86 -8.07 3.77
CA ASP A 61 10.41 -8.70 2.55
C ASP A 61 10.64 -7.68 1.41
N LEU A 62 11.16 -6.49 1.73
CA LEU A 62 11.34 -5.41 0.74
C LEU A 62 12.15 -5.82 -0.50
N PRO A 63 13.26 -6.60 -0.40
CA PRO A 63 13.98 -7.07 -1.58
C PRO A 63 13.08 -7.88 -2.52
N LEU A 64 12.16 -8.69 -1.97
CA LEU A 64 11.27 -9.52 -2.75
C LEU A 64 10.22 -8.70 -3.51
N VAL A 65 9.77 -7.60 -2.89
CA VAL A 65 8.86 -6.62 -3.48
C VAL A 65 9.54 -5.90 -4.64
N ILE A 66 10.77 -5.43 -4.45
CA ILE A 66 11.53 -4.71 -5.48
C ILE A 66 11.94 -5.63 -6.65
N ASP A 67 12.15 -6.92 -6.40
CA ASP A 67 12.40 -7.93 -7.44
C ASP A 67 11.17 -8.24 -8.32
N SER A 68 10.00 -7.68 -8.04
CA SER A 68 8.76 -7.88 -8.81
C SER A 68 8.21 -6.54 -9.29
N ASP A 69 8.06 -6.39 -10.61
CA ASP A 69 7.54 -5.16 -11.21
C ASP A 69 6.17 -4.77 -10.64
N VAL A 70 5.26 -5.74 -10.49
CA VAL A 70 3.89 -5.46 -10.02
C VAL A 70 3.85 -5.14 -8.52
N LEU A 71 4.61 -5.85 -7.69
CA LEU A 71 4.67 -5.53 -6.25
C LEU A 71 5.39 -4.19 -6.03
N GLY A 72 6.46 -3.95 -6.76
CA GLY A 72 7.21 -2.69 -6.77
C GLY A 72 6.34 -1.51 -7.19
N ASP A 73 5.48 -1.67 -8.19
CA ASP A 73 4.54 -0.64 -8.64
C ASP A 73 3.50 -0.30 -7.57
N VAL A 74 2.97 -1.30 -6.86
CA VAL A 74 2.04 -1.08 -5.75
C VAL A 74 2.73 -0.38 -4.58
N TYR A 75 3.94 -0.80 -4.23
CA TYR A 75 4.77 -0.15 -3.23
C TYR A 75 5.08 1.31 -3.62
N GLY A 76 5.48 1.55 -4.86
CA GLY A 76 5.77 2.88 -5.39
C GLY A 76 4.54 3.80 -5.36
N PHE A 77 3.36 3.25 -5.69
CA PHE A 77 2.10 3.97 -5.54
C PHE A 77 1.83 4.35 -4.08
N ALA A 78 1.96 3.42 -3.13
CA ALA A 78 1.79 3.71 -1.71
C ALA A 78 2.80 4.75 -1.20
N ALA A 79 4.07 4.68 -1.61
CA ALA A 79 5.07 5.68 -1.27
C ALA A 79 4.74 7.08 -1.84
N MET A 80 4.20 7.15 -3.06
CA MET A 80 3.73 8.39 -3.68
C MET A 80 2.50 8.96 -2.94
N VAL A 81 1.55 8.11 -2.55
CA VAL A 81 0.39 8.51 -1.74
C VAL A 81 0.86 8.99 -0.37
N ASN A 82 1.82 8.33 0.27
CA ASN A 82 2.37 8.72 1.57
C ASN A 82 2.89 10.17 1.56
N LYS A 83 3.63 10.56 0.51
CA LYS A 83 4.09 11.95 0.30
C LYS A 83 2.93 12.94 0.29
N SER A 84 1.78 12.52 -0.20
CA SER A 84 0.59 13.34 -0.34
C SER A 84 -0.24 13.40 0.94
N VAL A 85 -0.26 12.36 1.79
CA VAL A 85 -1.16 12.27 2.96
C VAL A 85 -0.48 12.44 4.32
N ALA A 86 0.85 12.30 4.39
CA ALA A 86 1.63 12.52 5.60
C ALA A 86 1.94 14.02 5.75
N PRO A 87 1.49 14.68 6.84
CA PRO A 87 1.71 16.12 7.04
C PRO A 87 3.20 16.46 7.13
N ALA A 88 3.97 15.70 7.90
CA ALA A 88 5.39 15.95 8.16
C ALA A 88 6.35 15.31 7.14
N HIS A 89 5.87 14.85 5.98
CA HIS A 89 6.71 14.13 5.03
C HIS A 89 7.88 15.03 4.55
N PRO A 90 9.15 14.58 4.60
CA PRO A 90 10.30 15.43 4.28
C PRO A 90 10.30 15.93 2.83
N ALA A 91 9.72 15.16 1.90
CA ALA A 91 9.57 15.58 0.51
C ALA A 91 8.51 16.70 0.27
N ARG A 92 7.68 17.05 1.27
CA ARG A 92 6.74 18.17 1.15
C ARG A 92 7.46 19.49 1.33
N ARG A 93 6.99 20.52 0.62
CA ARG A 93 7.48 21.90 0.79
C ARG A 93 7.31 22.32 2.26
N PRO A 94 8.26 23.07 2.86
CA PRO A 94 8.17 23.45 4.27
C PRO A 94 6.82 24.07 4.67
N ASN A 95 6.27 24.96 3.84
CA ASN A 95 4.98 25.62 4.08
C ASN A 95 3.78 24.66 4.05
N ASP A 96 3.93 23.48 3.43
CA ASP A 96 2.89 22.46 3.37
C ASP A 96 2.99 21.45 4.51
N ARG A 97 4.02 21.53 5.38
CA ARG A 97 4.23 20.58 6.49
C ARG A 97 3.41 20.91 7.74
N SER A 98 2.89 22.14 7.83
CA SER A 98 2.13 22.66 8.97
C SER A 98 0.62 22.83 8.68
N ILE A 99 0.14 22.35 7.53
CA ILE A 99 -1.29 22.46 7.19
C ILE A 99 -2.12 21.47 8.00
N SER A 100 -3.33 21.88 8.37
CA SER A 100 -4.26 21.05 9.14
C SER A 100 -4.77 19.85 8.33
N ALA A 101 -5.26 18.81 9.00
CA ALA A 101 -5.82 17.65 8.32
C ALA A 101 -7.03 17.98 7.42
N PRO A 102 -7.97 18.88 7.81
CA PRO A 102 -9.05 19.30 6.91
C PRO A 102 -8.56 20.03 5.65
N GLU A 103 -7.54 20.88 5.79
CA GLU A 103 -6.94 21.59 4.66
C GLU A 103 -6.22 20.62 3.72
N LEU A 104 -5.53 19.64 4.29
CA LEU A 104 -4.91 18.56 3.53
C LEU A 104 -5.95 17.74 2.74
N ALA A 105 -7.07 17.39 3.39
CA ALA A 105 -8.15 16.64 2.77
C ALA A 105 -8.74 17.38 1.56
N LYS A 106 -8.99 18.69 1.69
CA LYS A 106 -9.45 19.54 0.58
C LYS A 106 -8.49 19.51 -0.61
N ARG A 107 -7.18 19.68 -0.36
CA ARG A 107 -6.16 19.66 -1.43
C ARG A 107 -6.02 18.30 -2.12
N LEU A 108 -6.32 17.21 -1.41
CA LEU A 108 -6.28 15.86 -1.98
C LEU A 108 -7.50 15.56 -2.84
N HIS A 109 -8.61 16.27 -2.64
CA HIS A 109 -9.88 16.00 -3.32
C HIS A 109 -9.71 15.98 -4.85
N ASP A 110 -9.00 16.96 -5.41
CA ASP A 110 -8.73 17.05 -6.85
C ASP A 110 -7.87 15.89 -7.39
N ARG A 111 -7.12 15.22 -6.52
CA ARG A 111 -6.25 14.08 -6.87
C ARG A 111 -6.94 12.73 -6.73
N LEU A 112 -8.08 12.66 -6.04
CA LEU A 112 -8.79 11.40 -5.78
C LEU A 112 -9.13 10.61 -7.05
N PRO A 113 -9.59 11.23 -8.16
CA PRO A 113 -9.87 10.48 -9.38
C PRO A 113 -8.63 9.77 -9.94
N GLY A 114 -7.47 10.42 -9.89
CA GLY A 114 -6.20 9.83 -10.33
C GLY A 114 -5.75 8.68 -9.43
N PHE A 115 -5.89 8.83 -8.11
CA PHE A 115 -5.60 7.74 -7.17
C PHE A 115 -6.57 6.57 -7.32
N ALA A 116 -7.85 6.82 -7.56
CA ALA A 116 -8.85 5.78 -7.80
C ALA A 116 -8.55 5.00 -9.08
N ALA A 117 -8.20 5.67 -10.17
CA ALA A 117 -7.83 5.03 -11.42
C ALA A 117 -6.56 4.16 -11.27
N ARG A 118 -5.49 4.71 -10.68
CA ARG A 118 -4.24 3.97 -10.47
C ARG A 118 -4.43 2.79 -9.52
N ARG A 119 -5.24 2.94 -8.45
CA ARG A 119 -5.62 1.84 -7.57
C ARG A 119 -6.28 0.69 -8.35
N THR A 120 -7.25 0.99 -9.21
CA THR A 120 -7.97 -0.02 -10.01
C THR A 120 -7.03 -0.72 -11.00
N GLU A 121 -6.15 0.04 -11.66
CA GLU A 121 -5.14 -0.51 -12.58
C GLU A 121 -4.21 -1.50 -11.87
N LEU A 122 -3.64 -1.10 -10.73
CA LEU A 122 -2.72 -1.92 -9.95
C LEU A 122 -3.40 -3.18 -9.40
N LEU A 123 -4.66 -3.07 -8.99
CA LEU A 123 -5.44 -4.22 -8.55
C LEU A 123 -5.59 -5.25 -9.69
N ALA A 124 -5.92 -4.80 -10.89
CA ALA A 124 -6.02 -5.68 -12.06
C ALA A 124 -4.67 -6.34 -12.42
N GLN A 125 -3.55 -5.61 -12.31
CA GLN A 125 -2.21 -6.15 -12.55
C GLN A 125 -1.83 -7.22 -11.51
N LEU A 126 -2.15 -6.99 -10.23
CA LEU A 126 -1.95 -7.99 -9.17
C LEU A 126 -2.78 -9.25 -9.42
N ASP A 127 -4.05 -9.10 -9.82
CA ASP A 127 -4.94 -10.23 -10.09
C ASP A 127 -4.47 -11.06 -11.29
N ALA A 128 -3.93 -10.42 -12.32
CA ALA A 128 -3.36 -11.10 -13.48
C ALA A 128 -2.05 -11.84 -13.17
N THR A 129 -1.21 -11.28 -12.29
CA THR A 129 0.14 -11.81 -12.00
C THR A 129 0.13 -12.84 -10.87
N TYR A 130 -0.71 -12.64 -9.87
CA TYR A 130 -0.78 -13.44 -8.63
C TYR A 130 -2.21 -13.92 -8.37
N PRO A 131 -2.82 -14.70 -9.27
CA PRO A 131 -4.22 -15.11 -9.15
C PRO A 131 -4.48 -15.84 -7.83
N THR A 132 -5.58 -15.49 -7.15
CA THR A 132 -6.00 -16.16 -5.92
C THR A 132 -6.62 -17.52 -6.23
N GLY A 133 -6.03 -18.62 -5.72
CA GLY A 133 -6.62 -19.96 -5.77
C GLY A 133 -5.94 -20.98 -6.69
N ARG A 134 -4.67 -21.30 -6.44
CA ARG A 134 -4.07 -22.58 -6.84
C ARG A 134 -4.12 -23.58 -5.69
#